data_AF-A0A3D9IMT6-F1
#
_entry.id   AF-A0A3D9IMT6-F1
#
_cell.length_a   1.000
_cell.length_b   1.000
_cell.length_c   1.000
_cell.angle_alpha   90.00
_cell.angle_beta   90.00
_cell.angle_gamma   90.00
#
_symmetry.space_group_name_H-M   'P 1'
#
loop_
_entity.id
_entity.type
_entity.pdbx_description
1 polymer ?
#
loop_
_entity_poly.entity_id
_entity_poly.type
_entity_poly.pdbx_seq_one_letter_code
_entity_poly.pdbx_strand_id
1 'polypeptide(L)'
;MNPLKTIRKLFSLDAEMLLLLLETFAYLAWARFLVWLPFARIAPSLGSWMAETPHRSNQQETILIKLSKALHMTSRHTFWDSKCLVRAIAAMKMLDRRHMGSTLYLGTAKDTNKKMIAHAWLRSGTFYVTGAEEMRKFTVVGTFAKRFDTPGHEGSYEE
;
A
#
# COMPACT_ATOMS: atom_id res chain seq x y z
N MET A 1 -28.13 -28.44 -4.03
CA MET A 1 -26.83 -27.76 -3.82
C MET A 1 -25.74 -28.81 -3.86
N ASN A 2 -24.76 -28.69 -4.76
CA ASN A 2 -23.79 -29.75 -5.03
C ASN A 2 -22.52 -29.57 -4.13
N PRO A 3 -22.24 -30.45 -3.16
CA PRO A 3 -21.24 -30.23 -2.10
C PRO A 3 -19.80 -30.10 -2.63
N LEU A 4 -19.52 -30.69 -3.80
CA LEU A 4 -18.22 -30.64 -4.47
C LEU A 4 -17.83 -29.23 -4.93
N LYS A 5 -18.80 -28.37 -5.26
CA LYS A 5 -18.51 -26.98 -5.66
C LYS A 5 -18.11 -26.11 -4.47
N THR A 6 -18.66 -26.39 -3.29
CA THR A 6 -18.38 -25.63 -2.06
C THR A 6 -16.98 -25.93 -1.54
N ILE A 7 -16.56 -27.20 -1.52
CA ILE A 7 -15.22 -27.62 -1.05
C ILE A 7 -14.12 -27.01 -1.93
N ARG A 8 -14.30 -27.04 -3.26
CA ARG A 8 -13.33 -26.45 -4.19
C ARG A 8 -13.24 -24.93 -4.04
N LYS A 9 -14.35 -24.27 -3.71
CA LYS A 9 -14.41 -22.82 -3.48
C LYS A 9 -13.68 -22.44 -2.18
N LEU A 10 -13.87 -23.18 -1.09
CA LEU A 10 -13.10 -22.98 0.14
C LEU A 10 -11.60 -23.20 -0.08
N PHE A 11 -11.19 -24.33 -0.68
CA PHE A 11 -9.77 -24.60 -0.95
C PHE A 11 -9.14 -23.57 -1.91
N SER A 12 -9.89 -23.08 -2.90
CA SER A 12 -9.38 -22.04 -3.82
C SER A 12 -9.18 -20.70 -3.13
N LEU A 13 -10.02 -20.35 -2.15
CA LEU A 13 -9.88 -19.12 -1.37
C LEU A 13 -8.66 -19.21 -0.45
N ASP A 14 -8.40 -20.37 0.14
CA ASP A 14 -7.21 -20.61 0.95
C ASP A 14 -5.93 -20.55 0.11
N ALA A 15 -5.93 -21.13 -1.10
CA ALA A 15 -4.79 -21.07 -2.00
C ALA A 15 -4.51 -19.64 -2.51
N GLU A 16 -5.55 -18.89 -2.88
CA GLU A 16 -5.41 -17.48 -3.28
C GLU A 16 -4.84 -16.64 -2.15
N MET A 17 -5.35 -16.82 -0.92
CA MET A 17 -4.85 -16.11 0.25
C MET A 17 -3.41 -16.51 0.57
N LEU A 18 -3.05 -17.79 0.47
CA LEU A 18 -1.70 -18.28 0.72
C LEU A 18 -0.69 -17.69 -0.28
N LEU A 19 -1.05 -17.67 -1.57
CA LEU A 19 -0.23 -17.01 -2.60
C LEU A 19 -0.09 -15.51 -2.34
N LEU A 20 -1.17 -14.85 -1.89
CA LEU A 20 -1.13 -13.43 -1.54
C LEU A 20 -0.25 -13.17 -0.31
N LEU A 21 -0.27 -14.05 0.70
CA LEU A 21 0.61 -13.96 1.87
C LEU A 21 2.09 -14.13 1.46
N LEU A 22 2.39 -15.07 0.58
CA LEU A 22 3.74 -15.28 0.04
C LEU A 22 4.21 -14.09 -0.80
N GLU A 23 3.34 -13.56 -1.67
CA GLU A 23 3.60 -12.34 -2.43
C GLU A 23 3.89 -11.17 -1.47
N THR A 24 3.05 -11.00 -0.44
CA THR A 24 3.21 -9.96 0.58
C THR A 24 4.55 -10.10 1.30
N PHE A 25 4.93 -11.32 1.70
CA PHE A 25 6.20 -11.59 2.36
C PHE A 25 7.39 -11.22 1.47
N ALA A 26 7.35 -11.62 0.19
CA ALA A 26 8.39 -11.30 -0.79
C ALA A 26 8.55 -9.78 -0.97
N TYR A 27 7.44 -9.03 -1.11
CA TYR A 27 7.51 -7.58 -1.25
C TYR A 27 7.92 -6.87 0.04
N LEU A 28 7.57 -7.38 1.23
CA LEU A 28 8.06 -6.86 2.50
C LEU A 28 9.57 -7.05 2.63
N ALA A 29 10.09 -8.23 2.26
CA ALA A 29 11.54 -8.49 2.25
C ALA A 29 12.28 -7.58 1.25
N TRP A 30 11.73 -7.44 0.04
CA TRP A 30 12.27 -6.54 -0.97
C TRP A 30 12.27 -5.07 -0.52
N ALA A 31 11.15 -4.58 0.03
CA ALA A 31 11.05 -3.21 0.54
C ALA A 31 12.00 -2.98 1.73
N ARG A 32 12.20 -3.99 2.57
CA ARG A 32 13.14 -3.94 3.69
C ARG A 32 14.58 -3.77 3.21
N PHE A 33 14.95 -4.47 2.13
CA PHE A 33 16.24 -4.31 1.47
C PHE A 33 16.37 -2.92 0.83
N LEU A 34 15.33 -2.44 0.14
CA LEU A 34 15.35 -1.09 -0.44
C LEU A 34 15.58 0.00 0.59
N VAL A 35 14.88 -0.03 1.73
CA VAL A 35 14.99 0.98 2.79
C VAL A 35 16.38 1.00 3.46
N TRP A 36 17.23 0.02 3.17
CA TRP A 36 18.64 0.06 3.57
C TRP A 36 19.48 1.03 2.72
N LEU A 37 19.01 1.36 1.51
CA LEU A 37 19.63 2.37 0.65
C LEU A 37 19.23 3.79 1.10
N PRO A 38 20.04 4.82 0.78
CA PRO A 38 19.66 6.21 1.03
C PRO A 38 18.34 6.56 0.38
N PHE A 39 17.43 7.21 1.12
CA PHE A 39 16.07 7.52 0.64
C PHE A 39 16.07 8.29 -0.69
N ALA A 40 17.06 9.15 -0.92
CA ALA A 40 17.24 9.87 -2.19
C ALA A 40 17.33 8.97 -3.43
N ARG A 41 17.79 7.72 -3.29
CA ARG A 41 17.85 6.74 -4.38
C ARG A 41 16.52 6.02 -4.58
N ILE A 42 15.71 5.93 -3.54
CA ILE A 42 14.42 5.24 -3.54
C ILE A 42 13.32 6.19 -4.01
N ALA A 43 13.36 7.45 -3.58
CA ALA A 43 12.32 8.46 -3.80
C ALA A 43 11.86 8.57 -5.27
N PRO A 44 12.75 8.59 -6.29
CA PRO A 44 12.33 8.65 -7.69
C PRO A 44 11.46 7.47 -8.14
N SER A 45 11.61 6.29 -7.50
CA SER A 45 10.85 5.08 -7.84
C SER A 45 9.45 5.03 -7.21
N LEU A 46 9.17 5.90 -6.24
CA LEU A 46 7.90 5.93 -5.49
C LEU A 46 6.79 6.66 -6.23
N GLY A 47 7.14 7.40 -7.29
CA GLY A 47 6.18 8.13 -8.12
C GLY A 47 6.47 9.63 -8.15
N SER A 48 5.48 10.40 -8.60
CA SER A 48 5.59 11.86 -8.70
C SER A 48 5.58 12.48 -7.30
N TRP A 49 6.65 13.21 -6.98
CA TRP A 49 6.80 13.90 -5.71
C TRP A 49 5.81 15.05 -5.56
N MET A 50 5.33 15.29 -4.34
CA MET A 50 4.34 16.34 -4.01
C MET A 50 3.05 16.23 -4.83
N ALA A 51 2.66 15.00 -5.17
CA ALA A 51 1.45 14.73 -5.93
C ALA A 51 0.60 13.64 -5.26
N GLU A 52 -0.70 13.71 -5.51
CA GLU A 52 -1.66 12.68 -5.12
C GLU A 52 -2.39 12.09 -6.33
N THR A 53 -2.87 10.87 -6.15
CA THR A 53 -3.83 10.24 -7.06
C THR A 53 -5.26 10.64 -6.68
N PRO A 54 -6.21 10.65 -7.65
CA PRO A 54 -7.59 11.02 -7.38
C PRO A 54 -8.22 10.23 -6.22
N HIS A 55 -9.09 10.89 -5.46
CA HIS A 55 -9.85 10.27 -4.37
C HIS A 55 -11.19 9.72 -4.87
N ARG A 56 -11.13 8.79 -5.84
CA ARG A 56 -12.30 8.15 -6.42
C ARG A 56 -12.51 6.77 -5.81
N SER A 57 -13.77 6.30 -5.72
CA SER A 57 -14.03 4.94 -5.28
C SER A 57 -13.37 3.97 -6.26
N ASN A 58 -12.73 2.94 -5.71
CA ASN A 58 -12.04 1.95 -6.51
C ASN A 58 -13.00 0.79 -6.74
N GLN A 59 -13.32 0.48 -8.00
CA GLN A 59 -14.12 -0.70 -8.35
C GLN A 59 -13.51 -2.02 -7.83
N GLN A 60 -12.21 -2.00 -7.49
CA GLN A 60 -11.45 -3.14 -6.99
C GLN A 60 -11.24 -3.11 -5.46
N GLU A 61 -12.14 -2.50 -4.70
CA GLU A 61 -12.04 -2.40 -3.23
C GLU A 61 -11.84 -3.76 -2.54
N THR A 62 -12.43 -4.83 -3.04
CA THR A 62 -12.22 -6.19 -2.50
C THR A 62 -10.75 -6.62 -2.55
N ILE A 63 -10.00 -6.24 -3.59
CA ILE A 63 -8.57 -6.53 -3.72
C ILE A 63 -7.79 -5.71 -2.68
N LEU A 64 -8.15 -4.44 -2.48
CA LEU A 64 -7.52 -3.57 -1.47
C LEU A 64 -7.70 -4.13 -0.05
N ILE A 65 -8.90 -4.64 0.27
CA ILE A 65 -9.19 -5.29 1.55
C ILE A 65 -8.34 -6.55 1.72
N LYS A 66 -8.26 -7.41 0.70
CA LYS A 66 -7.41 -8.62 0.72
C LYS A 66 -5.93 -8.27 0.93
N LEU A 67 -5.42 -7.27 0.21
CA LEU A 67 -4.05 -6.78 0.35
C LEU A 67 -3.77 -6.24 1.75
N SER A 68 -4.66 -5.39 2.28
CA SER A 68 -4.53 -4.82 3.62
C SER A 68 -4.50 -5.91 4.70
N LYS A 69 -5.38 -6.92 4.59
CA LYS A 69 -5.38 -8.09 5.48
C LYS A 69 -4.09 -8.89 5.37
N ALA A 70 -3.63 -9.21 4.16
CA ALA A 70 -2.39 -9.93 3.94
C ALA A 70 -1.18 -9.19 4.54
N LEU A 71 -1.07 -7.88 4.29
CA LEU A 71 -0.04 -7.01 4.87
C LEU A 71 -0.10 -7.00 6.40
N HIS A 72 -1.29 -6.89 6.99
CA HIS A 72 -1.45 -6.91 8.45
C HIS A 72 -1.03 -8.26 9.04
N MET A 73 -1.46 -9.36 8.43
CA MET A 73 -1.10 -10.71 8.88
C MET A 73 0.41 -10.95 8.76
N THR A 74 0.99 -10.73 7.58
CA THR A 74 2.40 -11.02 7.32
C THR A 74 3.32 -10.11 8.11
N SER A 75 3.03 -8.80 8.22
CA SER A 75 3.91 -7.86 8.96
C SER A 75 4.04 -8.15 10.45
N ARG A 76 3.08 -8.87 11.05
CA ARG A 76 3.16 -9.33 12.44
C ARG A 76 4.02 -10.57 12.62
N HIS A 77 4.27 -11.31 11.55
CA HIS A 77 5.00 -12.58 11.56
C HIS A 77 6.37 -12.50 10.89
N THR A 78 6.81 -11.33 10.41
CA THR A 78 8.17 -11.15 9.91
C THR A 78 9.18 -11.14 11.06
N PHE A 79 10.34 -11.78 10.88
CA PHE A 79 11.44 -11.81 11.87
C PHE A 79 12.15 -10.46 12.09
N TRP A 80 11.64 -9.38 11.49
CA TRP A 80 12.20 -8.03 11.57
C TRP A 80 11.06 -7.00 11.74
N ASP A 81 11.41 -5.83 12.29
CA ASP A 81 10.48 -4.72 12.42
C ASP A 81 10.04 -4.21 11.03
N SER A 82 8.81 -4.55 10.64
CA SER A 82 8.15 -4.08 9.42
C SER A 82 7.64 -2.66 9.63
N LYS A 83 8.57 -1.70 9.73
CA LYS A 83 8.29 -0.27 9.90
C LYS A 83 7.28 0.22 8.86
N CYS A 84 6.51 1.24 9.22
CA CYS A 84 5.42 1.79 8.40
C CYS A 84 5.85 2.10 6.96
N LEU A 85 7.07 2.62 6.76
CA LEU A 85 7.61 2.89 5.43
C LEU A 85 7.82 1.62 4.59
N VAL A 86 8.34 0.53 5.19
CA VAL A 86 8.53 -0.76 4.51
C VAL A 86 7.19 -1.32 4.05
N ARG A 87 6.18 -1.32 4.94
CA ARG A 87 4.82 -1.78 4.63
C ARG A 87 4.20 -0.96 3.50
N ALA A 88 4.36 0.36 3.55
CA ALA A 88 3.78 1.26 2.55
C ALA A 88 4.45 1.09 1.17
N ILE A 89 5.78 0.92 1.11
CA ILE A 89 6.51 0.64 -0.14
C ILE A 89 6.13 -0.74 -0.72
N ALA A 90 6.06 -1.77 0.12
CA ALA A 90 5.65 -3.10 -0.31
C ALA A 90 4.23 -3.09 -0.89
N ALA A 91 3.29 -2.48 -0.17
CA ALA A 91 1.90 -2.32 -0.59
C ALA A 91 1.81 -1.52 -1.91
N MET A 92 2.59 -0.45 -2.06
CA MET A 92 2.64 0.34 -3.28
C MET A 92 3.08 -0.50 -4.47
N LYS A 93 4.07 -1.38 -4.31
CA LYS A 93 4.47 -2.30 -5.39
C LYS A 93 3.46 -3.39 -5.70
N MET A 94 2.75 -3.90 -4.70
CA MET A 94 1.67 -4.86 -4.93
C MET A 94 0.52 -4.24 -5.74
N LEU A 95 0.23 -2.95 -5.52
CA LEU A 95 -0.73 -2.17 -6.32
C LEU A 95 -0.18 -1.82 -7.70
N ASP A 96 1.10 -1.47 -7.79
CA ASP A 96 1.81 -1.14 -9.03
C ASP A 96 1.71 -2.31 -10.03
N ARG A 97 1.97 -3.53 -9.54
CA ARG A 97 1.82 -4.78 -10.31
C ARG A 97 0.40 -5.01 -10.84
N ARG A 98 -0.61 -4.42 -10.20
CA ARG A 98 -2.03 -4.56 -10.53
C ARG A 98 -2.58 -3.36 -11.30
N HIS A 99 -1.71 -2.43 -11.72
CA HIS A 99 -2.09 -1.17 -12.38
C HIS A 99 -3.08 -0.33 -11.56
N MET A 100 -2.96 -0.37 -10.24
CA MET A 100 -3.83 0.37 -9.32
C MET A 100 -3.13 1.63 -8.83
N GLY A 101 -3.72 2.79 -9.13
CA GLY A 101 -3.17 4.07 -8.70
C GLY A 101 -3.09 4.18 -7.18
N SER A 102 -1.99 4.71 -6.66
CA SER A 102 -1.78 4.85 -5.21
C SER A 102 -0.99 6.09 -4.83
N THR A 103 -1.22 6.58 -3.61
CA THR A 103 -0.53 7.70 -3.01
C THR A 103 0.14 7.25 -1.72
N LEU A 104 1.47 7.35 -1.65
CA LEU A 104 2.25 7.19 -0.44
C LEU A 104 2.39 8.54 0.24
N TYR A 105 2.11 8.58 1.54
CA TYR A 105 2.28 9.76 2.36
C TYR A 105 3.41 9.53 3.35
N LEU A 106 4.22 10.56 3.55
CA LEU A 106 5.23 10.65 4.59
C LEU A 106 4.83 11.78 5.53
N GLY A 107 4.75 11.47 6.82
CA GLY A 107 4.42 12.43 7.86
C GLY A 107 5.45 12.49 8.96
N THR A 108 5.50 13.62 9.65
CA THR A 108 6.32 13.79 10.87
C THR A 108 5.49 14.34 12.02
N ALA A 109 5.89 14.01 13.23
CA ALA A 109 5.29 14.50 14.47
C ALA A 109 6.36 14.68 15.54
N LYS A 110 5.99 15.28 16.67
CA LYS A 110 6.80 15.27 17.88
C LYS A 110 6.21 14.28 18.87
N ASP A 111 7.04 13.41 19.43
CA ASP A 111 6.63 12.52 20.52
C ASP A 111 6.48 13.28 21.85
N THR A 112 6.10 12.56 22.91
CA THR A 112 5.97 13.12 24.28
C THR A 112 7.27 13.71 24.83
N ASN A 113 8.42 13.27 24.31
CA ASN A 113 9.75 13.77 24.67
C ASN A 113 10.24 14.90 23.73
N LYS A 114 9.34 15.46 22.90
CA LYS A 114 9.64 16.48 21.88
C LYS A 114 10.63 16.02 20.79
N LYS A 115 10.86 14.71 20.65
CA LYS A 115 11.67 14.14 19.57
C LYS A 115 10.85 14.03 18.29
N MET A 116 11.48 14.34 17.16
CA MET A 116 10.86 14.16 15.86
C MET A 116 10.72 12.67 15.53
N ILE A 117 9.51 12.26 15.20
CA ILE A 117 9.17 10.91 14.74
C ILE A 117 8.58 10.99 13.33
N ALA A 118 8.77 9.93 12.54
CA ALA A 118 8.29 9.85 11.17
C ALA A 118 7.34 8.67 11.00
N HIS A 119 6.39 8.82 10.09
CA HIS A 119 5.40 7.81 9.75
C HIS A 119 5.11 7.78 8.27
N ALA A 120 4.56 6.66 7.79
CA ALA A 120 4.19 6.50 6.41
C ALA A 120 2.90 5.69 6.28
N TRP A 121 2.03 6.08 5.35
CA TRP A 121 0.80 5.37 5.03
C TRP A 121 0.52 5.39 3.53
N LEU A 122 -0.24 4.41 3.06
CA LEU A 122 -0.56 4.26 1.64
C LEU A 122 -2.07 4.27 1.41
N ARG A 123 -2.50 5.03 0.40
CA ARG A 123 -3.89 5.10 -0.07
C ARG A 123 -4.00 4.64 -1.52
N SER A 124 -5.11 4.01 -1.88
CA SER A 124 -5.54 3.80 -3.27
C SER A 124 -7.03 4.13 -3.40
N GLY A 125 -7.37 5.09 -4.26
CA GLY A 125 -8.73 5.63 -4.31
C GLY A 125 -9.14 6.17 -2.93
N THR A 126 -10.32 5.83 -2.44
CA THR A 126 -10.81 6.21 -1.10
C THR A 126 -10.23 5.36 0.03
N PHE A 127 -9.55 4.25 -0.27
CA PHE A 127 -9.17 3.23 0.71
C PHE A 127 -7.72 3.37 1.18
N TYR A 128 -7.50 3.34 2.49
CA TYR A 128 -6.16 3.29 3.07
C TYR A 128 -5.70 1.85 3.27
N VAL A 129 -4.63 1.47 2.57
CA VAL A 129 -4.15 0.08 2.53
C VAL A 129 -3.34 -0.26 3.79
N THR A 130 -2.52 0.66 4.27
CA THR A 130 -1.67 0.43 5.45
C THR A 130 -1.22 1.74 6.10
N GLY A 131 -0.97 1.72 7.42
CA GLY A 131 -0.40 2.83 8.18
C GLY A 131 -1.39 3.92 8.56
N ALA A 132 -2.68 3.76 8.23
CA ALA A 132 -3.69 4.78 8.49
C ALA A 132 -4.03 4.98 9.97
N GLU A 133 -3.74 4.00 10.82
CA GLU A 133 -4.18 3.97 12.21
C GLU A 133 -3.69 5.17 13.01
N GLU A 134 -2.52 5.70 12.66
CA GLU A 134 -1.88 6.81 13.38
C GLU A 134 -1.75 8.09 12.55
N MET A 135 -2.25 8.12 11.31
CA MET A 135 -1.99 9.24 10.37
C MET A 135 -2.35 10.61 10.95
N ARG A 136 -3.42 10.70 11.76
CA ARG A 136 -3.92 11.96 12.33
C ARG A 136 -2.96 12.62 13.30
N LYS A 137 -1.98 11.89 13.83
CA LYS A 137 -0.95 12.41 14.74
C LYS A 137 0.19 13.09 13.98
N PHE A 138 0.27 12.92 12.66
CA PHE A 138 1.41 13.35 11.84
C PHE A 138 1.00 14.47 10.88
N THR A 139 1.92 15.42 10.69
CA THR A 139 1.82 16.42 9.63
C THR A 139 2.46 15.86 8.37
N VAL A 140 1.75 15.91 7.24
CA VAL A 140 2.29 15.47 5.94
C VAL A 140 3.44 16.39 5.53
N VAL A 141 4.59 15.78 5.22
CA VAL A 141 5.78 16.46 4.69
C VAL A 141 6.14 15.98 3.28
N GLY A 142 5.50 14.90 2.83
CA GLY A 142 5.84 14.22 1.58
C GLY A 142 4.67 13.43 1.02
N THR A 143 4.45 13.51 -0.29
CA THR A 143 3.52 12.63 -1.01
C THR A 143 4.16 12.13 -2.29
N PHE A 144 3.87 10.87 -2.65
CA PHE A 144 4.29 10.26 -3.90
C PHE A 144 3.08 9.60 -4.58
N ALA A 145 2.75 10.06 -5.78
CA ALA A 145 1.67 9.49 -6.58
C ALA A 145 2.20 8.53 -7.66
N LYS A 146 1.68 7.30 -7.67
CA LYS A 146 1.77 6.39 -8.81
C LYS A 146 0.45 6.38 -9.55
N ARG A 147 0.45 6.93 -10.76
CA ARG A 147 -0.70 6.99 -11.65
C ARG A 147 -0.59 5.87 -12.69
N PHE A 148 -1.74 5.34 -13.07
CA PHE A 148 -1.89 4.52 -14.26
C PHE A 148 -2.94 5.20 -15.10
N ASP A 149 -2.62 5.40 -16.37
CA ASP A 149 -3.59 5.86 -17.32
C ASP A 149 -4.57 4.71 -17.54
N THR A 150 -5.78 4.86 -17.02
CA THR A 150 -6.88 4.02 -17.49
C THR A 150 -7.16 4.48 -18.91
N PRO A 151 -7.00 3.64 -19.95
CA PRO A 151 -7.44 4.02 -21.28
C PRO A 151 -8.97 4.19 -21.22
N GLY A 152 -9.45 5.43 -21.34
CA GLY A 152 -10.87 5.77 -21.30
C GLY A 152 -11.25 6.78 -20.22
N HIS A 153 -10.67 7.98 -20.26
CA HIS A 153 -11.47 9.22 -20.14
C HIS A 153 -10.65 10.39 -20.68
N GLU A 154 -10.61 10.52 -22.00
CA GLU A 154 -10.37 11.81 -22.62
C GLU A 154 -11.53 12.75 -22.25
N GLY A 155 -11.20 14.02 -21.99
CA GLY A 155 -12.09 15.17 -22.21
C GLY A 155 -13.16 15.45 -21.16
N SER A 156 -12.86 16.35 -20.23
CA SER A 156 -13.65 17.59 -20.01
C SER A 156 -13.04 18.39 -18.85
N TYR A 157 -12.06 19.22 -19.19
CA TYR A 157 -11.92 20.52 -18.56
C TYR A 157 -12.38 21.52 -19.63
N GLU A 158 -13.63 21.94 -19.54
CA GLU A 158 -14.06 23.22 -20.07
C GLU A 158 -14.11 24.21 -18.89
N GLU A 159 -13.94 25.48 -19.26
CA GLU A 159 -13.41 26.64 -18.54
C GLU A 159 -14.09 27.05 -17.23
#